data_AF-A0A1Z9LRG0-F1
#
_entry.id   AF-A0A1Z9LRG0-F1
#
_cell.length_a   1.000
_cell.length_b   1.000
_cell.length_c   1.000
_cell.angle_alpha   90.00
_cell.angle_beta   90.00
_cell.angle_gamma   90.00
#
_symmetry.space_group_name_H-M   'P 1'
#
loop_
_entity.id
_entity.type
_entity.pdbx_description
1 polymer ?
#
loop_
_entity_poly.entity_id
_entity_poly.type
_entity_poly.pdbx_seq_one_letter_code
_entity_poly.pdbx_strand_id
1 'polypeptide(L)'
;MDKNNIKKQNVYISEEEKTIDWNEIQNAFKKTFGSEIFTSWLQKITLIKEYNDYLILGVPTRFFRDWIVSRYLDKILEQVRSFKLSLNRIEFKIIEESSRTQDVVKIDEFNKVTEIKDSILNYNRLNPKLNFSNFIEGKSNEIALSYSKKVCEHISRYNPLYVCGGVGLGKTHLLNSIGLELQSDNNVMYISAERFMYHFIKSIKKNDMVNFKDFFRKSSVFIIDDIQFIRGKESLQEEFFHTFNSLMDKGSQIIISADRTPMKLDRVQDRIKSRLAGGLVVDIEVPDLDLKINIIKEKILEIQNQFKEKIDLSDEVINYIANESKTNIRELIGILNRVIAFSRVHNKILTVNDCKNILKDVFSQIRVVTVDKIQNVVSNFFNIPLSDMLSQRRSRPLARPRQIAMFLAKKMTSRSLPEIGRRFANRDHTTVIHAVKTITRLSEQDDEMKKNINQLKGLLLEQ
;
A
#
# COMPACT_ATOMS: atom_id res chain seq x y z
N MET A 1 46.68 -21.70 65.63
CA MET A 1 46.17 -22.95 65.02
C MET A 1 45.25 -22.55 63.88
N ASP A 2 45.84 -22.34 62.72
CA ASP A 2 45.14 -22.00 61.49
C ASP A 2 44.41 -23.21 60.92
N LYS A 3 43.10 -23.06 60.66
CA LYS A 3 42.39 -23.89 59.67
C LYS A 3 41.37 -23.06 58.92
N ASN A 4 41.79 -22.62 57.73
CA ASN A 4 41.05 -22.55 56.47
C ASN A 4 39.55 -22.22 56.55
N ASN A 5 39.23 -20.92 56.51
CA ASN A 5 37.93 -20.46 56.02
C ASN A 5 38.01 -20.31 54.50
N ILE A 6 37.62 -21.36 53.79
CA ILE A 6 37.41 -21.34 52.34
C ILE A 6 36.27 -20.36 52.05
N LYS A 7 36.61 -19.19 51.51
CA LYS A 7 35.63 -18.28 50.90
C LYS A 7 34.90 -19.05 49.81
N LYS A 8 33.62 -19.37 50.03
CA LYS A 8 32.70 -19.81 48.98
C LYS A 8 32.72 -18.75 47.88
N GLN A 9 33.28 -19.10 46.73
CA GLN A 9 33.10 -18.34 45.49
C GLN A 9 31.60 -18.24 45.25
N ASN A 10 31.06 -17.02 45.24
CA ASN A 10 29.73 -16.77 44.71
C ASN A 10 29.77 -17.18 43.24
N VAL A 11 29.17 -18.33 42.95
CA VAL A 11 28.81 -18.73 41.60
C VAL A 11 27.89 -17.64 41.09
N TYR A 12 28.37 -16.80 40.17
CA TYR A 12 27.51 -15.95 39.37
C TYR A 12 26.66 -16.88 38.51
N ILE A 13 25.50 -17.24 39.01
CA ILE A 13 24.42 -17.78 38.20
C ILE A 13 23.99 -16.58 37.35
N SER A 14 24.43 -16.56 36.09
CA SER A 14 23.87 -15.65 35.09
C SER A 14 22.39 -16.00 34.97
N GLU A 15 21.51 -15.24 35.62
CA GLU A 15 20.08 -15.30 35.35
C GLU A 15 19.93 -14.98 33.86
N GLU A 16 19.53 -15.98 33.06
CA GLU A 16 19.16 -15.75 31.67
C GLU A 16 18.01 -14.74 31.67
N GLU A 17 18.27 -13.54 31.15
CA GLU A 17 17.24 -12.51 31.01
C GLU A 17 16.06 -13.08 30.20
N LYS A 18 14.84 -12.84 30.68
CA LYS A 18 13.61 -13.29 30.02
C LYS A 18 13.54 -12.77 28.58
N THR A 19 13.09 -13.63 27.67
CA THR A 19 12.77 -13.26 26.28
C THR A 19 11.69 -12.18 26.24
N ILE A 20 11.80 -11.26 25.30
CA ILE A 20 10.90 -10.10 25.22
C ILE A 20 9.53 -10.49 24.64
N ASP A 21 8.44 -10.06 25.30
CA ASP A 21 7.12 -10.08 24.68
C ASP A 21 6.91 -8.83 23.82
N TRP A 22 6.92 -9.01 22.50
CA TRP A 22 6.73 -7.92 21.56
C TRP A 22 5.37 -7.22 21.70
N ASN A 23 4.33 -7.91 22.16
CA ASN A 23 3.02 -7.30 22.36
C ASN A 23 3.03 -6.30 23.52
N GLU A 24 3.80 -6.57 24.57
CA GLU A 24 3.97 -5.65 25.69
C GLU A 24 4.73 -4.39 25.27
N ILE A 25 5.77 -4.54 24.45
CA ILE A 25 6.50 -3.41 23.87
C ILE A 25 5.61 -2.58 22.94
N GLN A 26 4.79 -3.22 22.09
CA GLN A 26 3.84 -2.52 21.24
C GLN A 26 2.81 -1.72 22.06
N ASN A 27 2.32 -2.28 23.17
CA ASN A 27 1.43 -1.58 24.10
C ASN A 27 2.15 -0.41 24.79
N ALA A 28 3.41 -0.57 25.18
CA ALA A 28 4.23 0.50 25.73
C ALA A 28 4.45 1.62 24.70
N PHE A 29 4.75 1.29 23.44
CA PHE A 29 4.87 2.27 22.37
C PHE A 29 3.60 3.09 22.18
N LYS A 30 2.42 2.46 22.25
CA LYS A 30 1.14 3.16 22.16
C LYS A 30 0.94 4.16 23.29
N LYS A 31 1.39 3.84 24.51
CA LYS A 31 1.32 4.75 25.67
C LYS A 31 2.33 5.89 25.56
N THR A 32 3.57 5.59 25.17
CA THR A 32 4.69 6.54 25.20
C THR A 32 4.70 7.50 23.99
N PHE A 33 4.35 7.02 22.80
CA PHE A 33 4.37 7.83 21.57
C PHE A 33 3.00 8.36 21.16
N GLY A 34 1.92 7.94 21.85
CA GLY A 34 0.56 8.33 21.52
C GLY A 34 -0.05 7.51 20.38
N SER A 35 -1.38 7.52 20.30
CA SER A 35 -2.18 6.67 19.40
C SER A 35 -1.92 6.94 17.92
N GLU A 36 -1.73 8.19 17.52
CA GLU A 36 -1.52 8.60 16.12
C GLU A 36 -0.17 8.17 15.56
N ILE A 37 0.91 8.40 16.32
CA ILE A 37 2.27 7.98 15.92
C ILE A 37 2.35 6.46 15.92
N PHE A 38 1.75 5.81 16.92
CA PHE A 38 1.69 4.37 17.00
C PHE A 38 1.01 3.75 15.77
N THR A 39 -0.22 4.16 15.45
CA THR A 39 -0.96 3.60 14.29
C THR A 39 -0.29 3.89 12.96
N SER A 40 0.31 5.08 12.81
CA SER A 40 0.93 5.49 11.55
C SER A 40 2.27 4.79 11.30
N TRP A 41 3.04 4.52 12.36
CA TRP A 41 4.44 4.11 12.23
C TRP A 41 4.84 2.91 13.10
N LEU A 42 4.61 2.95 14.42
CA LEU A 42 5.18 1.93 15.31
C LEU A 42 4.44 0.59 15.25
N GLN A 43 3.15 0.61 14.90
CA GLN A 43 2.30 -0.59 14.76
C GLN A 43 2.79 -1.51 13.64
N LYS A 44 3.44 -0.96 12.62
CA LYS A 44 3.94 -1.72 11.46
C LYS A 44 5.34 -2.29 11.69
N ILE A 45 5.92 -2.09 12.88
CA ILE A 45 7.22 -2.65 13.25
C ILE A 45 7.02 -4.05 13.82
N THR A 46 7.71 -5.03 13.25
CA THR A 46 7.64 -6.43 13.71
C THR A 46 8.99 -6.87 14.27
N LEU A 47 9.01 -7.58 15.38
CA LEU A 47 10.24 -8.24 15.83
C LEU A 47 10.60 -9.40 14.89
N ILE A 48 11.79 -9.37 14.30
CA ILE A 48 12.28 -10.46 13.42
C ILE A 48 13.15 -11.42 14.22
N LYS A 49 14.14 -10.89 14.94
CA LYS A 49 15.06 -11.66 15.78
C LYS A 49 15.44 -10.85 17.01
N GLU A 50 15.61 -11.55 18.11
CA GLU A 50 16.18 -11.04 19.36
C GLU A 50 17.54 -11.71 19.57
N TYR A 51 18.54 -10.90 19.89
CA TYR A 51 19.84 -11.35 20.38
C TYR A 51 20.03 -10.83 21.82
N ASN A 52 21.11 -11.23 22.48
CA ASN A 52 21.37 -10.81 23.85
C ASN A 52 21.62 -9.29 23.96
N ASP A 53 22.24 -8.68 22.96
CA ASP A 53 22.69 -7.27 23.01
C ASP A 53 22.01 -6.36 21.96
N TYR A 54 21.27 -6.94 21.00
CA TYR A 54 20.55 -6.16 19.98
C TYR A 54 19.27 -6.84 19.46
N LEU A 55 18.38 -6.03 18.87
CA LEU A 55 17.17 -6.48 18.19
C LEU A 55 17.23 -6.25 16.69
N ILE A 56 16.65 -7.16 15.91
CA ILE A 56 16.36 -6.94 14.49
C ILE A 56 14.86 -6.70 14.34
N LEU A 57 14.51 -5.49 13.92
CA LEU A 57 13.15 -5.05 13.69
C LEU A 57 12.84 -4.97 12.19
N GLY A 58 11.65 -5.43 11.82
CA GLY A 58 11.13 -5.42 10.47
C GLY A 58 10.31 -4.19 10.19
N VAL A 59 10.55 -3.56 9.04
CA VAL A 59 9.83 -2.38 8.58
C VAL A 59 9.48 -2.49 7.10
N PRO A 60 8.34 -1.95 6.65
CA PRO A 60 7.81 -2.21 5.31
C PRO A 60 8.65 -1.60 4.17
N THR A 61 9.36 -0.50 4.40
CA THR A 61 10.16 0.17 3.36
C THR A 61 11.44 0.78 3.93
N ARG A 62 12.44 1.03 3.06
CA ARG A 62 13.67 1.77 3.41
C ARG A 62 13.36 3.14 4.02
N PHE A 63 12.36 3.82 3.48
CA PHE A 63 11.90 5.10 4.01
C PHE A 63 11.37 4.97 5.45
N PHE A 64 10.57 3.94 5.71
CA PHE A 64 10.00 3.69 7.03
C PHE A 64 11.10 3.44 8.07
N ARG A 65 12.13 2.67 7.68
CA ARG A 65 13.35 2.51 8.47
C ARG A 65 13.97 3.86 8.78
N ASP A 66 14.33 4.62 7.75
CA ASP A 66 15.13 5.84 7.91
C ASP A 66 14.37 6.91 8.72
N TRP A 67 13.04 6.92 8.62
CA TRP A 67 12.17 7.78 9.42
C TRP A 67 12.14 7.38 10.90
N ILE A 68 11.96 6.09 11.21
CA ILE A 68 12.00 5.57 12.59
C ILE A 68 13.37 5.81 13.18
N VAL A 69 14.43 5.47 12.44
CA VAL A 69 15.82 5.66 12.84
C VAL A 69 16.08 7.11 13.21
N SER A 70 15.66 8.05 12.35
CA SER A 70 15.91 9.48 12.57
C SER A 70 15.11 10.09 13.73
N ARG A 71 13.87 9.66 13.98
CA ARG A 71 12.98 10.31 14.96
C ARG A 71 12.83 9.59 16.29
N TYR A 72 12.81 8.28 16.25
CA TYR A 72 12.30 7.49 17.36
C TYR A 72 13.31 6.45 17.82
N LEU A 73 14.43 6.22 17.13
CA LEU A 73 15.40 5.19 17.52
C LEU A 73 15.82 5.30 18.97
N ASP A 74 16.25 6.47 19.41
CA ASP A 74 16.75 6.66 20.77
C ASP A 74 15.67 6.36 21.81
N LYS A 75 14.45 6.85 21.58
CA LYS A 75 13.31 6.58 22.45
C LYS A 75 12.82 5.14 22.39
N ILE A 76 12.86 4.51 21.21
CA ILE A 76 12.52 3.10 21.04
C ILE A 76 13.54 2.25 21.78
N LEU A 77 14.83 2.57 21.66
CA LEU A 77 15.91 1.88 22.37
C LEU A 77 15.76 2.04 23.88
N GLU A 78 15.45 3.24 24.38
CA GLU A 78 15.17 3.50 25.79
C GLU A 78 13.96 2.69 26.30
N GLN A 79 12.87 2.66 25.52
CA GLN A 79 11.68 1.86 25.86
C GLN A 79 11.94 0.37 25.79
N VAL A 80 12.78 -0.11 24.87
CA VAL A 80 13.15 -1.52 24.77
C VAL A 80 14.05 -1.91 25.96
N ARG A 81 14.97 -1.02 26.37
CA ARG A 81 15.84 -1.21 27.54
C ARG A 81 15.08 -1.35 28.86
N SER A 82 13.89 -0.74 28.98
CA SER A 82 13.08 -0.93 30.19
C SER A 82 12.53 -2.36 30.33
N PHE A 83 12.52 -3.15 29.26
CA PHE A 83 12.14 -4.57 29.29
C PHE A 83 13.34 -5.50 29.39
N LYS A 84 14.48 -5.13 28.77
CA LYS A 84 15.72 -5.92 28.80
C LYS A 84 16.94 -5.01 28.77
N LEU A 85 17.67 -4.95 29.87
CA LEU A 85 18.75 -3.98 30.10
C LEU A 85 19.98 -4.23 29.20
N SER A 86 20.22 -5.48 28.81
CA SER A 86 21.31 -5.87 27.92
C SER A 86 21.20 -5.31 26.50
N LEU A 87 20.01 -4.86 26.06
CA LEU A 87 19.79 -4.37 24.71
C LEU A 87 20.35 -2.97 24.49
N ASN A 88 21.35 -2.89 23.62
CA ASN A 88 22.09 -1.65 23.36
C ASN A 88 22.00 -1.18 21.91
N ARG A 89 21.45 -2.02 21.02
CA ARG A 89 21.38 -1.72 19.58
C ARG A 89 20.09 -2.24 18.98
N ILE A 90 19.59 -1.51 17.99
CA ILE A 90 18.46 -1.91 17.17
C ILE A 90 18.88 -1.82 15.72
N GLU A 91 18.68 -2.90 15.00
CA GLU A 91 18.86 -2.99 13.56
C GLU A 91 17.51 -3.09 12.86
N PHE A 92 17.44 -2.58 11.64
CA PHE A 92 16.22 -2.62 10.85
C PHE A 92 16.43 -3.38 9.55
N LYS A 93 15.53 -4.32 9.27
CA LYS A 93 15.45 -5.05 8.02
C LYS A 93 14.16 -4.67 7.29
N ILE A 94 14.27 -4.48 5.97
CA ILE A 94 13.09 -4.23 5.13
C ILE A 94 12.39 -5.57 4.93
N ILE A 95 11.12 -5.64 5.32
CA ILE A 95 10.25 -6.78 5.01
C ILE A 95 9.37 -6.34 3.84
N GLU A 96 9.65 -6.88 2.65
CA GLU A 96 8.66 -6.89 1.59
C GLU A 96 7.53 -7.83 2.03
N GLU A 97 6.27 -7.39 1.95
CA GLU A 97 5.11 -8.26 2.19
C GLU A 97 5.01 -9.30 1.06
N SER A 98 5.93 -10.26 1.09
CA SER A 98 5.93 -11.46 0.28
C SER A 98 6.49 -12.59 1.13
N SER A 99 5.58 -13.50 1.53
CA SER A 99 5.83 -14.88 1.94
C SER A 99 6.94 -15.16 2.95
N ARG A 100 6.50 -15.62 4.13
CA ARG A 100 7.29 -16.46 5.05
C ARG A 100 7.95 -17.60 4.28
N THR A 101 9.29 -17.62 4.20
CA THR A 101 10.11 -18.83 4.32
C THR A 101 11.58 -18.45 4.50
N GLN A 102 12.26 -19.26 5.30
CA GLN A 102 13.67 -19.17 5.67
C GLN A 102 14.56 -19.35 4.43
N ASP A 103 15.65 -18.60 4.33
CA ASP A 103 16.98 -19.19 4.31
C ASP A 103 18.10 -18.15 4.45
N VAL A 104 19.16 -18.60 5.11
CA VAL A 104 20.35 -17.85 5.48
C VAL A 104 21.33 -17.92 4.33
N VAL A 105 21.71 -16.78 3.75
CA VAL A 105 22.90 -16.68 2.91
C VAL A 105 23.83 -15.61 3.50
N LYS A 106 25.07 -16.04 3.74
CA LYS A 106 26.19 -15.29 4.32
C LYS A 106 26.43 -14.00 3.54
N ILE A 107 26.63 -12.90 4.25
CA ILE A 107 27.01 -11.59 3.70
C ILE A 107 28.35 -11.23 4.34
N ASP A 108 29.43 -11.64 3.69
CA ASP A 108 30.72 -10.95 3.79
C ASP A 108 31.00 -10.42 2.38
N GLU A 109 31.53 -9.20 2.29
CA GLU A 109 31.81 -8.39 1.06
C GLU A 109 30.82 -7.28 0.64
N PHE A 110 30.35 -6.44 1.58
CA PHE A 110 29.78 -5.12 1.22
C PHE A 110 30.43 -3.92 1.95
N ASN A 111 31.68 -4.05 2.41
CA ASN A 111 32.43 -2.95 3.04
C ASN A 111 33.16 -2.03 2.04
N LYS A 112 32.47 -1.63 0.96
CA LYS A 112 32.80 -0.42 0.18
C LYS A 112 31.52 0.27 -0.29
N VAL A 113 30.69 0.72 0.65
CA VAL A 113 29.67 1.72 0.34
C VAL A 113 30.37 3.07 0.35
N THR A 114 30.74 3.55 -0.84
CA THR A 114 31.06 4.97 -1.05
C THR A 114 29.94 5.81 -0.47
N GLU A 115 30.27 6.74 0.44
CA GLU A 115 29.32 7.73 0.93
C GLU A 115 28.69 8.47 -0.25
N ILE A 116 27.43 8.17 -0.55
CA ILE A 116 26.65 8.97 -1.48
C ILE A 116 26.47 10.33 -0.79
N LYS A 117 27.21 11.33 -1.25
CA LYS A 117 26.99 12.73 -0.85
C LYS A 117 25.52 13.07 -1.16
N ASP A 118 24.69 13.11 -0.12
CA ASP A 118 23.29 13.53 -0.13
C ASP A 118 23.18 15.02 -0.46
N SER A 119 23.51 15.39 -1.69
CA SER A 119 23.15 16.70 -2.22
C SER A 119 21.64 16.73 -2.48
N ILE A 120 21.01 17.80 -2.03
CA ILE A 120 19.57 18.09 -2.23
C ILE A 120 19.19 18.17 -3.72
N LEU A 121 20.19 18.27 -4.60
CA LEU A 121 20.08 18.22 -6.06
C LEU A 121 19.79 16.82 -6.63
N ASN A 122 19.94 15.74 -5.84
CA ASN A 122 19.64 14.38 -6.30
C ASN A 122 18.14 14.01 -6.27
N TYR A 123 17.26 14.93 -5.84
CA TYR A 123 15.83 14.64 -5.63
C TYR A 123 14.94 15.01 -6.80
N ASN A 124 15.47 15.78 -7.75
CA ASN A 124 14.82 16.21 -8.98
C ASN A 124 15.07 15.22 -10.12
N ARG A 125 14.94 13.91 -9.84
CA ARG A 125 15.24 12.86 -10.82
C ARG A 125 14.00 12.54 -11.62
N LEU A 126 13.74 13.39 -12.60
CA LEU A 126 12.88 13.02 -13.71
C LEU A 126 13.48 11.78 -14.39
N ASN A 127 12.64 10.77 -14.62
CA ASN A 127 13.06 9.55 -15.29
C ASN A 127 12.97 9.76 -16.80
N PRO A 128 14.08 9.73 -17.57
CA PRO A 128 14.05 9.96 -19.02
C PRO A 128 13.15 8.98 -19.80
N LYS A 129 12.86 7.80 -19.22
CA LYS A 129 11.97 6.80 -19.83
C LYS A 129 10.49 7.20 -19.77
N LEU A 130 10.10 8.07 -18.84
CA LEU A 130 8.72 8.51 -18.64
C LEU A 130 8.49 9.85 -19.37
N ASN A 131 8.60 9.81 -20.69
CA ASN A 131 8.39 10.95 -21.59
C ASN A 131 7.10 10.79 -22.41
N PHE A 132 6.68 11.85 -23.12
CA PHE A 132 5.46 11.85 -23.92
C PHE A 132 5.49 10.82 -25.05
N SER A 133 6.64 10.60 -25.69
CA SER A 133 6.78 9.63 -26.79
C SER A 133 6.50 8.19 -26.34
N ASN A 134 6.85 7.86 -25.09
CA ASN A 134 6.60 6.55 -24.50
C ASN A 134 5.22 6.44 -23.82
N PHE A 135 4.40 7.51 -23.83
CA PHE A 135 3.07 7.50 -23.26
C PHE A 135 2.06 7.12 -24.34
N ILE A 136 1.48 5.92 -24.23
CA ILE A 136 0.55 5.41 -25.24
C ILE A 136 -0.82 6.05 -25.06
N GLU A 137 -1.27 6.73 -26.11
CA GLU A 137 -2.55 7.42 -26.17
C GLU A 137 -3.71 6.45 -26.45
N GLY A 138 -4.82 6.69 -25.79
CA GLY A 138 -6.11 6.05 -26.05
C GLY A 138 -7.25 6.87 -25.45
N LYS A 139 -8.49 6.44 -25.69
CA LYS A 139 -9.69 7.22 -25.33
C LYS A 139 -9.74 7.60 -23.84
N SER A 140 -9.25 6.72 -22.97
CA SER A 140 -9.28 6.91 -21.51
C SER A 140 -8.27 7.94 -20.98
N ASN A 141 -7.29 8.35 -21.79
CA ASN A 141 -6.21 9.26 -21.37
C ASN A 141 -5.91 10.40 -22.37
N GLU A 142 -6.61 10.45 -23.50
CA GLU A 142 -6.47 11.46 -24.57
C GLU A 142 -6.58 12.89 -24.03
N ILE A 143 -7.63 13.18 -23.26
CA ILE A 143 -7.88 14.52 -22.70
C ILE A 143 -6.72 14.94 -21.79
N ALA A 144 -6.31 14.06 -20.86
CA ALA A 144 -5.22 14.33 -19.94
C ALA A 144 -3.89 14.55 -20.68
N LEU A 145 -3.60 13.75 -21.72
CA LEU A 145 -2.41 13.88 -22.55
C LEU A 145 -2.40 15.20 -23.33
N SER A 146 -3.51 15.55 -23.99
CA SER A 146 -3.66 16.77 -24.77
C SER A 146 -3.43 18.02 -23.91
N TYR A 147 -4.08 18.08 -22.73
CA TYR A 147 -3.89 19.21 -21.81
C TYR A 147 -2.49 19.25 -21.20
N SER A 148 -1.85 18.11 -20.97
CA SER A 148 -0.46 18.06 -20.49
C SER A 148 0.50 18.66 -21.50
N LYS A 149 0.33 18.36 -22.80
CA LYS A 149 1.10 18.99 -23.89
C LYS A 149 0.81 20.50 -23.99
N LYS A 150 -0.45 20.92 -23.90
CA LYS A 150 -0.84 22.35 -23.90
C LYS A 150 -0.24 23.15 -22.74
N VAL A 151 -0.07 22.54 -21.56
CA VAL A 151 0.60 23.18 -20.42
C VAL A 151 2.09 23.38 -20.69
N CYS A 152 2.73 22.48 -21.44
CA CYS A 152 4.11 22.66 -21.88
C CYS A 152 4.25 23.83 -22.88
N GLU A 153 3.28 24.00 -23.79
CA GLU A 153 3.25 25.12 -24.76
C GLU A 153 2.95 26.48 -24.11
N HIS A 154 2.04 26.49 -23.12
CA HIS A 154 1.56 27.72 -22.48
C HIS A 154 1.62 27.60 -20.95
N ILE A 155 2.80 27.88 -20.41
CA ILE A 155 3.05 27.92 -18.97
C ILE A 155 2.11 28.96 -18.31
N SER A 156 1.57 28.59 -17.16
CA SER A 156 0.71 29.40 -16.27
C SER A 156 -0.69 29.73 -16.80
N ARG A 157 -1.05 29.31 -18.02
CA ARG A 157 -2.42 29.47 -18.56
C ARG A 157 -3.44 28.55 -17.89
N TYR A 158 -3.05 27.31 -17.62
CA TYR A 158 -3.88 26.30 -16.95
C TYR A 158 -3.26 25.94 -15.61
N ASN A 159 -3.54 26.77 -14.59
CA ASN A 159 -2.82 26.71 -13.31
C ASN A 159 -3.79 26.73 -12.10
N PRO A 160 -3.72 25.74 -11.19
CA PRO A 160 -2.94 24.50 -11.31
C PRO A 160 -3.50 23.55 -12.37
N LEU A 161 -2.63 22.73 -12.97
CA LEU A 161 -3.05 21.50 -13.65
C LEU A 161 -3.21 20.40 -12.60
N TYR A 162 -4.40 19.81 -12.49
CA TYR A 162 -4.70 18.74 -11.56
C TYR A 162 -5.06 17.46 -12.31
N VAL A 163 -4.17 16.47 -12.27
CA VAL A 163 -4.35 15.16 -12.92
C VAL A 163 -4.83 14.14 -11.90
N CYS A 164 -6.05 13.64 -12.06
CA CYS A 164 -6.61 12.65 -11.14
C CYS A 164 -6.96 11.33 -11.83
N GLY A 165 -6.99 10.25 -11.04
CA GLY A 165 -7.29 8.93 -11.57
C GLY A 165 -6.85 7.84 -10.60
N GLY A 166 -7.36 6.62 -10.79
CA GLY A 166 -6.99 5.46 -9.99
C GLY A 166 -5.48 5.14 -9.97
N VAL A 167 -5.10 4.16 -9.14
CA VAL A 167 -3.71 3.70 -9.06
C VAL A 167 -3.26 3.13 -10.40
N GLY A 168 -2.01 3.38 -10.80
CA GLY A 168 -1.42 2.74 -11.98
C GLY A 168 -2.05 3.12 -13.32
N LEU A 169 -2.67 4.30 -13.46
CA LEU A 169 -3.25 4.78 -14.73
C LEU A 169 -2.33 5.71 -15.54
N GLY A 170 -1.09 5.97 -15.08
CA GLY A 170 -0.13 6.79 -15.82
C GLY A 170 0.04 8.23 -15.34
N LYS A 171 -0.59 8.64 -14.23
CA LYS A 171 -0.42 9.98 -13.63
C LYS A 171 1.05 10.39 -13.46
N THR A 172 1.83 9.57 -12.76
CA THR A 172 3.28 9.79 -12.55
C THR A 172 4.05 9.88 -13.87
N HIS A 173 3.69 9.07 -14.88
CA HIS A 173 4.33 9.13 -16.20
C HIS A 173 4.06 10.48 -16.86
N LEU A 174 2.80 10.94 -16.82
CA LEU A 174 2.37 12.18 -17.43
C LEU A 174 3.02 13.40 -16.76
N LEU A 175 3.01 13.45 -15.42
CA LEU A 175 3.69 14.49 -14.64
C LEU A 175 5.20 14.53 -14.92
N ASN A 176 5.84 13.36 -15.00
CA ASN A 176 7.25 13.28 -15.34
C ASN A 176 7.51 13.76 -16.77
N SER A 177 6.61 13.47 -17.72
CA SER A 177 6.73 13.91 -19.11
C SER A 177 6.67 15.43 -19.23
N ILE A 178 5.74 16.06 -18.52
CA ILE A 178 5.66 17.54 -18.41
C ILE A 178 6.96 18.09 -17.82
N GLY A 179 7.47 17.47 -16.76
CA GLY A 179 8.72 17.88 -16.14
C GLY A 179 9.91 17.79 -17.10
N LEU A 180 10.03 16.70 -17.86
CA LEU A 180 11.11 16.52 -18.85
C LEU A 180 11.06 17.53 -19.98
N GLU A 181 9.86 17.87 -20.46
CA GLU A 181 9.67 18.84 -21.53
C GLU A 181 10.04 20.26 -21.06
N LEU A 182 9.71 20.60 -19.81
CA LEU A 182 9.91 21.95 -19.28
C LEU A 182 11.29 22.18 -18.65
N GLN A 183 12.08 21.13 -18.38
CA GLN A 183 13.35 21.25 -17.62
C GLN A 183 14.46 22.01 -18.35
N SER A 184 14.39 22.12 -19.69
CA SER A 184 15.40 22.85 -20.49
C SER A 184 15.37 24.35 -20.19
N ASP A 185 14.16 24.91 -20.09
CA ASP A 185 13.94 26.36 -20.06
C ASP A 185 13.50 26.84 -18.66
N ASN A 186 13.19 25.93 -17.75
CA ASN A 186 12.60 26.23 -16.45
C ASN A 186 13.30 25.51 -15.30
N ASN A 187 13.29 26.15 -14.13
CA ASN A 187 13.62 25.50 -12.87
C ASN A 187 12.45 24.62 -12.41
N VAL A 188 12.37 23.41 -12.97
CA VAL A 188 11.36 22.40 -12.63
C VAL A 188 11.70 21.77 -11.28
N MET A 189 10.70 21.61 -10.42
CA MET A 189 10.78 20.87 -9.15
C MET A 189 9.77 19.74 -9.18
N TYR A 190 10.23 18.50 -9.30
CA TYR A 190 9.41 17.30 -9.22
C TYR A 190 9.57 16.62 -7.86
N ILE A 191 8.48 16.45 -7.12
CA ILE A 191 8.50 15.81 -5.80
C ILE A 191 7.21 15.03 -5.53
N SER A 192 7.27 13.95 -4.76
CA SER A 192 6.04 13.34 -4.22
C SER A 192 5.60 14.06 -2.94
N ALA A 193 4.31 14.05 -2.63
CA ALA A 193 3.80 14.64 -1.39
C ALA A 193 4.42 13.99 -0.13
N GLU A 194 4.77 12.71 -0.19
CA GLU A 194 5.52 12.03 0.87
C GLU A 194 6.93 12.60 1.07
N ARG A 195 7.65 12.88 -0.03
CA ARG A 195 8.98 13.50 0.06
C ARG A 195 8.89 14.96 0.50
N PHE A 196 7.91 15.71 0.02
CA PHE A 196 7.65 17.07 0.50
C PHE A 196 7.44 17.08 2.02
N MET A 197 6.65 16.13 2.53
CA MET A 197 6.49 15.91 3.97
C MET A 197 7.82 15.59 4.67
N TYR A 198 8.65 14.71 4.10
CA TYR A 198 9.96 14.39 4.67
C TYR A 198 10.84 15.64 4.82
N HIS A 199 10.90 16.50 3.80
CA HIS A 199 11.66 17.74 3.85
C HIS A 199 11.11 18.72 4.88
N PHE A 200 9.77 18.84 4.98
CA PHE A 200 9.11 19.69 5.98
C PHE A 200 9.43 19.24 7.41
N ILE A 201 9.39 17.93 7.62
CA ILE A 201 9.76 17.29 8.88
C ILE A 201 11.23 17.56 9.23
N LYS A 202 12.12 17.46 8.24
CA LYS A 202 13.56 17.59 8.41
C LYS A 202 13.94 19.03 8.71
N SER A 203 13.28 20.00 8.07
CA SER A 203 13.48 21.43 8.34
C SER A 203 13.02 21.81 9.74
N ILE A 204 11.88 21.31 10.21
CA ILE A 204 11.43 21.53 11.60
C ILE A 204 12.47 21.01 12.60
N LYS A 205 12.96 19.78 12.42
CA LYS A 205 13.98 19.21 13.32
C LYS A 205 15.29 20.00 13.37
N LYS A 206 15.67 20.59 12.24
CA LYS A 206 16.90 21.37 12.09
C LYS A 206 16.70 22.86 12.37
N ASN A 207 15.50 23.30 12.74
CA ASN A 207 15.11 24.72 12.79
C ASN A 207 15.42 25.49 11.49
N ASP A 208 15.31 24.81 10.34
CA ASP A 208 15.74 25.31 9.04
C ASP A 208 14.55 25.56 8.09
N MET A 209 13.50 26.18 8.63
CA MET A 209 12.24 26.37 7.91
C MET A 209 12.35 27.39 6.77
N VAL A 210 13.26 28.36 6.89
CA VAL A 210 13.49 29.39 5.87
C VAL A 210 14.05 28.75 4.60
N ASN A 211 15.11 27.95 4.72
CA ASN A 211 15.68 27.25 3.56
C ASN A 211 14.69 26.29 2.91
N PHE A 212 13.84 25.61 3.70
CA PHE A 212 12.75 24.80 3.16
C PHE A 212 11.82 25.64 2.27
N LYS A 213 11.36 26.80 2.75
CA LYS A 213 10.46 27.68 2.01
C LYS A 213 11.13 28.19 0.73
N ASP A 214 12.35 28.68 0.83
CA ASP A 214 13.09 29.24 -0.30
C ASP A 214 13.36 28.18 -1.38
N PHE A 215 13.68 26.96 -0.96
CA PHE A 215 13.93 25.85 -1.87
C PHE A 215 12.72 25.53 -2.75
N PHE A 216 11.53 25.38 -2.17
CA PHE A 216 10.32 25.06 -2.94
C PHE A 216 9.76 26.26 -3.70
N ARG A 217 9.82 27.46 -3.12
CA ARG A 217 9.25 28.70 -3.69
C ARG A 217 10.12 29.36 -4.76
N LYS A 218 11.31 28.80 -5.07
CA LYS A 218 12.21 29.24 -6.15
C LYS A 218 11.88 28.58 -7.51
N SER A 219 11.07 27.52 -7.52
CA SER A 219 10.72 26.81 -8.76
C SER A 219 9.78 27.63 -9.65
N SER A 220 10.06 27.65 -10.96
CA SER A 220 9.12 28.20 -11.96
C SER A 220 8.06 27.16 -12.36
N VAL A 221 8.38 25.88 -12.20
CA VAL A 221 7.42 24.77 -12.38
C VAL A 221 7.49 23.88 -11.15
N PHE A 222 6.37 23.74 -10.43
CA PHE A 222 6.25 22.91 -9.23
C PHE A 222 5.32 21.74 -9.49
N ILE A 223 5.88 20.53 -9.51
CA ILE A 223 5.18 19.28 -9.78
C ILE A 223 5.13 18.46 -8.49
N ILE A 224 3.92 18.20 -8.00
CA ILE A 224 3.69 17.37 -6.82
C ILE A 224 2.84 16.13 -7.13
N ASP A 225 3.46 14.95 -6.97
CA ASP A 225 2.83 13.65 -7.22
C ASP A 225 2.15 13.11 -5.94
N ASP A 226 1.01 12.46 -6.10
CA ASP A 226 0.23 11.78 -5.06
C ASP A 226 -0.14 12.68 -3.86
N ILE A 227 -0.80 13.82 -4.11
CA ILE A 227 -1.19 14.79 -3.07
C ILE A 227 -2.05 14.19 -1.95
N GLN A 228 -2.71 13.04 -2.17
CA GLN A 228 -3.43 12.30 -1.13
C GLN A 228 -2.58 11.93 0.09
N PHE A 229 -1.24 11.96 0.03
CA PHE A 229 -0.42 11.69 1.20
C PHE A 229 -0.40 12.82 2.23
N ILE A 230 -0.97 14.00 1.96
CA ILE A 230 -1.09 15.08 2.96
C ILE A 230 -2.30 14.95 3.89
N ARG A 231 -3.17 13.94 3.66
CA ARG A 231 -4.41 13.73 4.42
C ARG A 231 -4.14 13.60 5.93
N GLY A 232 -4.92 14.33 6.73
CA GLY A 232 -4.84 14.32 8.20
C GLY A 232 -3.56 14.93 8.78
N LYS A 233 -2.75 15.65 7.99
CA LYS A 233 -1.50 16.28 8.42
C LYS A 233 -1.62 17.79 8.40
N GLU A 234 -2.24 18.37 9.41
CA GLU A 234 -2.65 19.79 9.42
C GLU A 234 -1.49 20.76 9.19
N SER A 235 -0.39 20.65 9.94
CA SER A 235 0.77 21.55 9.77
C SER A 235 1.40 21.45 8.38
N LEU A 236 1.38 20.27 7.77
CA LEU A 236 1.87 20.08 6.40
C LEU A 236 0.93 20.72 5.38
N GLN A 237 -0.39 20.57 5.58
CA GLN A 237 -1.41 21.18 4.73
C GLN A 237 -1.32 22.70 4.77
N GLU A 238 -1.08 23.30 5.94
CA GLU A 238 -0.84 24.74 6.09
C GLU A 238 0.38 25.19 5.29
N GLU A 239 1.52 24.53 5.46
CA GLU A 239 2.73 24.91 4.72
C GLU A 239 2.59 24.69 3.21
N PHE A 240 1.93 23.61 2.80
CA PHE A 240 1.59 23.37 1.40
C PHE A 240 0.71 24.49 0.85
N PHE A 241 -0.32 24.91 1.58
CA PHE A 241 -1.20 26.01 1.19
C PHE A 241 -0.44 27.33 1.01
N HIS A 242 0.47 27.66 1.92
CA HIS A 242 1.31 28.86 1.79
C HIS A 242 2.30 28.77 0.63
N THR A 243 2.91 27.60 0.42
CA THR A 243 3.82 27.36 -0.71
C THR A 243 3.08 27.47 -2.03
N PHE A 244 1.89 26.86 -2.13
CA PHE A 244 1.01 26.93 -3.30
C PHE A 244 0.67 28.39 -3.65
N ASN A 245 0.19 29.18 -2.69
CA ASN A 245 -0.17 30.58 -2.95
C ASN A 245 1.04 31.40 -3.37
N SER A 246 2.18 31.25 -2.67
CA SER A 246 3.40 31.97 -3.03
C SER A 246 3.91 31.65 -4.43
N LEU A 247 3.67 30.43 -4.95
CA LEU A 247 4.03 30.03 -6.31
C LEU A 247 3.02 30.56 -7.32
N MET A 248 1.72 30.50 -7.02
CA MET A 248 0.66 31.08 -7.86
C MET A 248 0.85 32.58 -8.05
N ASP A 249 1.12 33.33 -6.97
CA ASP A 249 1.28 34.79 -7.02
C ASP A 249 2.53 35.20 -7.82
N LYS A 250 3.55 34.34 -7.88
CA LYS A 250 4.75 34.52 -8.72
C LYS A 250 4.52 34.16 -10.18
N GLY A 251 3.38 33.56 -10.52
CA GLY A 251 3.13 33.03 -11.85
C GLY A 251 3.89 31.74 -12.16
N SER A 252 4.34 30.99 -11.15
CA SER A 252 4.92 29.64 -11.35
C SER A 252 3.82 28.66 -11.77
N GLN A 253 4.11 27.76 -12.70
CA GLN A 253 3.19 26.68 -13.09
C GLN A 253 3.16 25.61 -12.00
N ILE A 254 1.97 25.23 -11.56
CA ILE A 254 1.76 24.18 -10.57
C ILE A 254 1.08 22.99 -11.26
N ILE A 255 1.65 21.80 -11.12
CA ILE A 255 1.06 20.54 -11.58
C ILE A 255 0.94 19.57 -10.40
N ILE A 256 -0.24 18.97 -10.25
CA ILE A 256 -0.59 18.15 -9.09
C ILE A 256 -1.22 16.87 -9.57
N SER A 257 -0.86 15.74 -8.98
CA SER A 257 -1.60 14.48 -9.17
C SER A 257 -2.32 14.01 -7.92
N ALA A 258 -3.38 13.24 -8.12
CA ALA A 258 -4.09 12.57 -7.04
C ALA A 258 -4.78 11.27 -7.45
N ASP A 259 -5.14 10.45 -6.46
CA ASP A 259 -5.96 9.24 -6.66
C ASP A 259 -7.45 9.53 -6.97
N ARG A 260 -7.90 10.78 -6.87
CA ARG A 260 -9.31 11.21 -7.01
C ARG A 260 -9.42 12.71 -7.25
N THR A 261 -10.62 13.17 -7.60
CA THR A 261 -10.95 14.60 -7.79
C THR A 261 -10.72 15.43 -6.51
N PRO A 262 -10.44 16.74 -6.60
CA PRO A 262 -10.13 17.58 -5.43
C PRO A 262 -11.19 17.53 -4.32
N MET A 263 -12.47 17.56 -4.69
CA MET A 263 -13.60 17.56 -3.75
C MET A 263 -13.74 16.24 -2.96
N LYS A 264 -13.21 15.14 -3.49
CA LYS A 264 -13.23 13.81 -2.85
C LYS A 264 -12.02 13.54 -1.96
N LEU A 265 -11.11 14.50 -1.80
CA LEU A 265 -9.95 14.37 -0.91
C LEU A 265 -10.34 14.41 0.56
N ASP A 266 -10.51 13.24 1.17
CA ASP A 266 -10.87 13.14 2.59
C ASP A 266 -9.79 13.71 3.51
N ARG A 267 -10.17 14.41 4.59
CA ARG A 267 -9.24 14.97 5.59
C ARG A 267 -8.17 15.92 5.00
N VAL A 268 -8.54 16.65 3.95
CA VAL A 268 -7.81 17.81 3.41
C VAL A 268 -8.66 19.07 3.65
N GLN A 269 -8.03 20.17 4.06
CA GLN A 269 -8.70 21.45 4.32
C GLN A 269 -9.44 21.96 3.06
N ASP A 270 -10.64 22.48 3.24
CA ASP A 270 -11.50 22.87 2.11
C ASP A 270 -10.92 24.01 1.26
N ARG A 271 -10.14 24.91 1.88
CA ARG A 271 -9.40 25.95 1.15
C ARG A 271 -8.39 25.36 0.15
N ILE A 272 -7.76 24.23 0.47
CA ILE A 272 -6.84 23.55 -0.46
C ILE A 272 -7.66 22.92 -1.58
N LYS A 273 -8.73 22.19 -1.25
CA LYS A 273 -9.61 21.59 -2.28
C LYS A 273 -10.15 22.62 -3.25
N SER A 274 -10.56 23.79 -2.75
CA SER A 274 -11.06 24.90 -3.56
C SER A 274 -9.99 25.43 -4.51
N ARG A 275 -8.75 25.64 -4.04
CA ARG A 275 -7.63 26.06 -4.90
C ARG A 275 -7.30 25.03 -5.98
N LEU A 276 -7.31 23.75 -5.63
CA LEU A 276 -7.06 22.66 -6.57
C LEU A 276 -8.16 22.54 -7.63
N ALA A 277 -9.42 22.76 -7.25
CA ALA A 277 -10.56 22.70 -8.16
C ALA A 277 -10.74 23.97 -9.03
N GLY A 278 -10.18 25.10 -8.62
CA GLY A 278 -10.25 26.35 -9.37
C GLY A 278 -9.33 26.40 -10.60
N GLY A 279 -8.46 25.40 -10.78
CA GLY A 279 -7.61 25.25 -11.96
C GLY A 279 -8.20 24.33 -13.03
N LEU A 280 -7.34 23.71 -13.82
CA LEU A 280 -7.72 22.72 -14.82
C LEU A 280 -7.67 21.32 -14.20
N VAL A 281 -8.83 20.69 -14.02
CA VAL A 281 -8.96 19.32 -13.52
C VAL A 281 -9.14 18.37 -14.71
N VAL A 282 -8.22 17.43 -14.87
CA VAL A 282 -8.31 16.36 -15.85
C VAL A 282 -8.28 15.02 -15.16
N ASP A 283 -9.04 14.07 -15.67
CA ASP A 283 -9.08 12.70 -15.21
C ASP A 283 -8.45 11.73 -16.21
N ILE A 284 -7.88 10.66 -15.66
CA ILE A 284 -7.42 9.50 -16.41
C ILE A 284 -8.30 8.33 -15.99
N GLU A 285 -8.99 7.77 -16.97
CA GLU A 285 -9.89 6.64 -16.78
C GLU A 285 -9.17 5.30 -16.93
N VAL A 286 -9.87 4.21 -16.61
CA VAL A 286 -9.34 2.85 -16.80
C VAL A 286 -9.18 2.59 -18.29
N PRO A 287 -8.03 2.04 -18.75
CA PRO A 287 -7.81 1.78 -20.17
C PRO A 287 -8.79 0.75 -20.72
N ASP A 288 -9.23 0.99 -21.96
CA ASP A 288 -9.99 0.02 -22.74
C ASP A 288 -9.10 -1.14 -23.22
N LEU A 289 -9.71 -2.16 -23.81
CA LEU A 289 -8.99 -3.35 -24.28
C LEU A 289 -7.94 -2.97 -25.33
N ASP A 290 -8.28 -2.08 -26.25
CA ASP A 290 -7.41 -1.64 -27.34
C ASP A 290 -6.15 -0.94 -26.79
N LEU A 291 -6.31 0.00 -25.84
CA LEU A 291 -5.18 0.67 -25.20
C LEU A 291 -4.31 -0.32 -24.42
N LYS A 292 -4.90 -1.30 -23.72
CA LYS A 292 -4.12 -2.34 -23.03
C LYS A 292 -3.28 -3.16 -24.00
N ILE A 293 -3.85 -3.59 -25.13
CA ILE A 293 -3.13 -4.34 -26.17
C ILE A 293 -1.95 -3.51 -26.69
N ASN A 294 -2.17 -2.24 -27.01
CA ASN A 294 -1.12 -1.35 -27.49
C ASN A 294 -0.01 -1.17 -26.45
N ILE A 295 -0.37 -0.96 -25.19
CA ILE A 295 0.62 -0.88 -24.09
C ILE A 295 1.44 -2.18 -23.97
N ILE A 296 0.81 -3.36 -24.08
CA ILE A 296 1.51 -4.65 -24.03
C ILE A 296 2.50 -4.76 -25.20
N LYS A 297 2.06 -4.45 -26.43
CA LYS A 297 2.90 -4.53 -27.63
C LYS A 297 4.12 -3.62 -27.52
N GLU A 298 3.91 -2.37 -27.13
CA GLU A 298 5.00 -1.41 -26.91
C GLU A 298 5.95 -1.85 -25.80
N LYS A 299 5.43 -2.42 -24.70
CA LYS A 299 6.28 -2.96 -23.63
C LYS A 299 7.07 -4.19 -24.06
N ILE A 300 6.52 -5.06 -24.90
CA ILE A 300 7.27 -6.16 -25.49
C ILE A 300 8.43 -5.62 -26.32
N LEU A 301 8.17 -4.65 -27.21
CA LEU A 301 9.21 -4.02 -28.03
C LEU A 301 10.29 -3.35 -27.18
N GLU A 302 9.91 -2.61 -26.12
CA GLU A 302 10.87 -2.00 -25.19
C GLU A 302 11.77 -3.07 -24.54
N ILE A 303 11.20 -4.18 -24.07
CA ILE A 303 11.96 -5.26 -23.44
C ILE A 303 12.87 -5.95 -24.47
N GLN A 304 12.38 -6.23 -25.68
CA GLN A 304 13.19 -6.82 -26.76
C GLN A 304 14.40 -5.93 -27.09
N ASN A 305 14.19 -4.62 -27.22
CA ASN A 305 15.26 -3.66 -27.49
C ASN A 305 16.25 -3.55 -26.32
N GLN A 306 15.76 -3.55 -25.08
CA GLN A 306 16.60 -3.41 -23.89
C GLN A 306 17.51 -4.63 -23.66
N PHE A 307 17.00 -5.84 -23.91
CA PHE A 307 17.73 -7.08 -23.63
C PHE A 307 18.31 -7.74 -24.90
N LYS A 308 18.03 -7.20 -26.09
CA LYS A 308 18.40 -7.79 -27.40
C LYS A 308 17.89 -9.21 -27.57
N GLU A 309 16.68 -9.45 -27.08
CA GLU A 309 16.04 -10.77 -27.10
C GLU A 309 14.82 -10.74 -28.00
N LYS A 310 14.50 -11.89 -28.62
CA LYS A 310 13.24 -12.06 -29.34
C LYS A 310 12.20 -12.64 -28.39
N ILE A 311 11.18 -11.86 -28.09
CA ILE A 311 10.00 -12.30 -27.32
C ILE A 311 8.92 -12.64 -28.32
N ASP A 312 8.54 -13.92 -28.40
CA ASP A 312 7.51 -14.39 -29.32
C ASP A 312 6.24 -14.75 -28.53
N LEU A 313 5.31 -13.80 -28.46
CA LEU A 313 3.99 -13.98 -27.84
C LEU A 313 2.94 -13.80 -28.94
N SER A 314 2.04 -14.77 -29.07
CA SER A 314 0.94 -14.69 -30.04
C SER A 314 -0.07 -13.60 -29.67
N ASP A 315 -0.76 -13.04 -30.67
CA ASP A 315 -1.83 -12.06 -30.45
C ASP A 315 -2.94 -12.63 -29.55
N GLU A 316 -3.20 -13.94 -29.59
CA GLU A 316 -4.15 -14.61 -28.70
C GLU A 316 -3.75 -14.49 -27.22
N VAL A 317 -2.46 -14.66 -26.92
CA VAL A 317 -1.93 -14.51 -25.55
C VAL A 317 -1.97 -13.05 -25.11
N ILE A 318 -1.62 -12.12 -26.00
CA ILE A 318 -1.70 -10.67 -25.72
C ILE A 318 -3.15 -10.26 -25.40
N ASN A 319 -4.10 -10.69 -26.23
CA ASN A 319 -5.52 -10.43 -26.03
C ASN A 319 -6.04 -11.04 -24.73
N TYR A 320 -5.61 -12.27 -24.40
CA TYR A 320 -5.94 -12.91 -23.14
C TYR A 320 -5.43 -12.10 -21.93
N ILE A 321 -4.16 -11.69 -21.94
CA ILE A 321 -3.56 -10.88 -20.87
C ILE A 321 -4.31 -9.54 -20.71
N ALA A 322 -4.62 -8.87 -21.83
CA ALA A 322 -5.33 -7.60 -21.83
C ALA A 322 -6.76 -7.71 -21.26
N ASN A 323 -7.45 -8.82 -21.57
CA ASN A 323 -8.82 -9.06 -21.11
C ASN A 323 -8.89 -9.43 -19.61
N GLU A 324 -7.93 -10.21 -19.11
CA GLU A 324 -7.91 -10.64 -17.72
C GLU A 324 -7.50 -9.52 -16.74
N SER A 325 -6.68 -8.56 -17.17
CA SER A 325 -6.30 -7.42 -16.34
C SER A 325 -7.44 -6.41 -16.22
N LYS A 326 -8.16 -6.41 -15.10
CA LYS A 326 -9.33 -5.55 -14.88
C LYS A 326 -9.06 -4.22 -14.19
N THR A 327 -7.93 -4.07 -13.48
CA THR A 327 -7.77 -2.93 -12.55
C THR A 327 -6.92 -1.79 -13.09
N ASN A 328 -5.63 -2.01 -13.41
CA ASN A 328 -4.70 -0.94 -13.75
C ASN A 328 -3.49 -1.40 -14.58
N ILE A 329 -2.82 -0.44 -15.22
CA ILE A 329 -1.68 -0.70 -16.13
C ILE A 329 -0.49 -1.32 -15.40
N ARG A 330 -0.30 -1.02 -14.10
CA ARG A 330 0.80 -1.61 -13.32
C ARG A 330 0.61 -3.11 -13.13
N GLU A 331 -0.62 -3.55 -12.84
CA GLU A 331 -0.98 -4.97 -12.78
C GLU A 331 -0.80 -5.64 -14.15
N LEU A 332 -1.25 -4.99 -15.23
CA LEU A 332 -1.08 -5.47 -16.61
C LEU A 332 0.41 -5.73 -16.94
N ILE A 333 1.28 -4.76 -16.63
CA ILE A 333 2.72 -4.90 -16.83
C ILE A 333 3.30 -6.01 -15.94
N GLY A 334 2.81 -6.14 -14.70
CA GLY A 334 3.22 -7.23 -13.80
C GLY A 334 2.87 -8.63 -14.34
N ILE A 335 1.67 -8.79 -14.90
CA ILE A 335 1.23 -10.01 -15.57
C ILE A 335 2.11 -10.30 -16.79
N LEU A 336 2.31 -9.31 -17.65
CA LEU A 336 3.15 -9.43 -18.84
C LEU A 336 4.58 -9.88 -18.48
N ASN A 337 5.20 -9.22 -17.49
CA ASN A 337 6.55 -9.57 -17.03
C ASN A 337 6.63 -11.01 -16.52
N ARG A 338 5.58 -11.49 -15.83
CA ARG A 338 5.52 -12.88 -15.35
C ARG A 338 5.43 -13.88 -16.50
N VAL A 339 4.58 -13.60 -17.49
CA VAL A 339 4.42 -14.43 -18.69
C VAL A 339 5.74 -14.49 -19.47
N ILE A 340 6.38 -13.34 -19.71
CA ILE A 340 7.68 -13.26 -20.39
C ILE A 340 8.75 -14.03 -19.61
N ALA A 341 8.83 -13.85 -18.28
CA ALA A 341 9.80 -14.57 -17.45
C ALA A 341 9.63 -16.09 -17.54
N PHE A 342 8.38 -16.58 -17.51
CA PHE A 342 8.10 -18.01 -17.63
C PHE A 342 8.48 -18.55 -19.03
N SER A 343 8.13 -17.82 -20.10
CA SER A 343 8.51 -18.18 -21.46
C SER A 343 10.02 -18.31 -21.62
N ARG A 344 10.78 -17.37 -21.02
CA ARG A 344 12.25 -17.37 -21.01
C ARG A 344 12.83 -18.58 -20.26
N VAL A 345 12.37 -18.82 -19.03
CA VAL A 345 12.91 -19.90 -18.17
C VAL A 345 12.67 -21.28 -18.78
N HIS A 346 11.50 -21.48 -19.41
CA HIS A 346 11.13 -22.76 -20.01
C HIS A 346 11.45 -22.85 -21.50
N ASN A 347 11.98 -21.79 -22.11
CA ASN A 347 12.25 -21.65 -23.54
C ASN A 347 11.10 -22.19 -24.43
N LYS A 348 9.86 -21.84 -24.05
CA LYS A 348 8.62 -22.38 -24.65
C LYS A 348 7.76 -21.23 -25.17
N ILE A 349 7.18 -21.42 -26.35
CA ILE A 349 6.10 -20.58 -26.86
C ILE A 349 4.86 -20.85 -26.02
N LEU A 350 4.36 -19.80 -25.35
CA LEU A 350 3.24 -19.94 -24.43
C LEU A 350 1.92 -19.95 -25.17
N THR A 351 1.04 -20.87 -24.77
CA THR A 351 -0.36 -20.89 -25.19
C THR A 351 -1.24 -20.16 -24.16
N VAL A 352 -2.49 -19.86 -24.53
CA VAL A 352 -3.47 -19.31 -23.58
C VAL A 352 -3.68 -20.24 -22.36
N ASN A 353 -3.60 -21.55 -22.55
CA ASN A 353 -3.71 -22.52 -21.45
C ASN A 353 -2.51 -22.47 -20.50
N ASP A 354 -1.29 -22.29 -21.03
CA ASP A 354 -0.11 -22.08 -20.19
C ASP A 354 -0.28 -20.79 -19.36
N CYS A 355 -0.78 -19.71 -19.97
CA CYS A 355 -1.04 -18.45 -19.27
C CYS A 355 -2.09 -18.60 -18.16
N LYS A 356 -3.16 -19.37 -18.37
CA LYS A 356 -4.15 -19.69 -17.31
C LYS A 356 -3.50 -20.36 -16.10
N ASN A 357 -2.57 -21.29 -16.34
CA ASN A 357 -1.87 -21.99 -15.26
C ASN A 357 -0.89 -21.06 -14.54
N ILE A 358 -0.10 -20.26 -15.27
CA ILE A 358 0.88 -19.32 -14.71
C ILE A 358 0.22 -18.22 -13.88
N LEU A 359 -0.95 -17.76 -14.34
CA LEU A 359 -1.65 -16.64 -13.74
C LEU A 359 -2.74 -17.08 -12.76
N LYS A 360 -2.84 -18.38 -12.47
CA LYS A 360 -3.82 -18.94 -11.53
C LYS A 360 -3.76 -18.24 -10.18
N ASP A 361 -2.59 -17.91 -9.66
CA ASP A 361 -2.43 -17.23 -8.37
C ASP A 361 -2.65 -15.72 -8.44
N VAL A 362 -2.40 -15.09 -9.60
CA VAL A 362 -2.65 -13.65 -9.81
C VAL A 362 -4.14 -13.39 -9.91
N PHE A 363 -4.85 -14.25 -10.64
CA PHE A 363 -6.29 -14.16 -10.86
C PHE A 363 -7.10 -14.96 -9.84
N SER A 364 -6.43 -15.73 -8.97
CA SER A 364 -7.01 -16.14 -7.68
C SER A 364 -7.07 -14.91 -6.78
N GLN A 365 -7.88 -13.94 -7.20
CA GLN A 365 -8.68 -13.20 -6.25
C GLN A 365 -9.36 -14.29 -5.41
N ILE A 366 -8.94 -14.46 -4.16
CA ILE A 366 -9.76 -15.12 -3.15
C ILE A 366 -11.15 -14.52 -3.38
N ARG A 367 -12.08 -15.29 -3.96
CA ARG A 367 -13.43 -14.80 -4.28
C ARG A 367 -13.93 -14.15 -3.00
N VAL A 368 -13.95 -12.82 -2.94
CA VAL A 368 -14.18 -12.12 -1.68
C VAL A 368 -15.63 -12.40 -1.33
N VAL A 369 -15.83 -13.38 -0.47
CA VAL A 369 -17.17 -13.78 -0.06
C VAL A 369 -17.75 -12.60 0.71
N THR A 370 -18.77 -11.97 0.16
CA THR A 370 -19.46 -10.86 0.81
C THR A 370 -20.51 -11.39 1.78
N VAL A 371 -20.87 -10.61 2.81
CA VAL A 371 -21.93 -10.98 3.74
C VAL A 371 -23.26 -11.15 3.00
N ASP A 372 -23.52 -10.31 1.99
CA ASP A 372 -24.74 -10.37 1.18
C ASP A 372 -24.80 -11.68 0.36
N LYS A 373 -23.66 -12.13 -0.21
CA LYS A 373 -23.57 -13.43 -0.90
C LYS A 373 -23.87 -14.58 0.07
N ILE A 374 -23.31 -14.54 1.27
CA ILE A 374 -23.55 -15.56 2.31
C ILE A 374 -25.04 -15.61 2.67
N GLN A 375 -25.67 -14.46 2.87
CA GLN A 375 -27.10 -14.38 3.17
C GLN A 375 -27.93 -15.05 2.07
N ASN A 376 -27.69 -14.70 0.80
CA ASN A 376 -28.44 -15.28 -0.32
C ASN A 376 -28.24 -16.79 -0.46
N VAL A 377 -26.98 -17.27 -0.40
CA VAL A 377 -26.68 -18.71 -0.52
C VAL A 377 -27.33 -19.51 0.61
N VAL A 378 -27.24 -19.02 1.85
CA VAL A 378 -27.87 -19.68 2.99
C VAL A 378 -29.39 -19.61 2.91
N SER A 379 -29.96 -18.50 2.42
CA SER A 379 -31.40 -18.34 2.21
C SER A 379 -31.94 -19.38 1.25
N ASN A 380 -31.27 -19.54 0.10
CA ASN A 380 -31.65 -20.49 -0.94
C ASN A 380 -31.46 -21.93 -0.47
N PHE A 381 -30.37 -22.23 0.23
CA PHE A 381 -30.08 -23.57 0.74
C PHE A 381 -31.15 -24.09 1.72
N PHE A 382 -31.64 -23.23 2.61
CA PHE A 382 -32.68 -23.58 3.58
C PHE A 382 -34.11 -23.27 3.09
N ASN A 383 -34.25 -22.82 1.84
CA ASN A 383 -35.52 -22.41 1.25
C ASN A 383 -36.30 -21.41 2.12
N ILE A 384 -35.60 -20.40 2.66
CA ILE A 384 -36.20 -19.30 3.42
C ILE A 384 -36.10 -17.99 2.64
N PRO A 385 -37.10 -17.11 2.69
CA PRO A 385 -36.98 -15.75 2.15
C PRO A 385 -35.90 -14.96 2.89
N LEU A 386 -35.14 -14.13 2.16
CA LEU A 386 -34.10 -13.28 2.76
C LEU A 386 -34.68 -12.31 3.80
N SER A 387 -35.89 -11.80 3.57
CA SER A 387 -36.64 -10.97 4.52
C SER A 387 -36.87 -11.68 5.86
N ASP A 388 -37.14 -12.99 5.83
CA ASP A 388 -37.36 -13.79 7.03
C ASP A 388 -36.05 -14.07 7.76
N MET A 389 -34.94 -14.26 7.03
CA MET A 389 -33.60 -14.32 7.61
C MET A 389 -33.25 -13.01 8.32
N LEU A 390 -33.68 -11.86 7.82
CA LEU A 390 -33.43 -10.55 8.44
C LEU A 390 -34.48 -10.15 9.48
N SER A 391 -35.58 -10.90 9.62
CA SER A 391 -36.64 -10.60 10.59
C SER A 391 -36.21 -10.74 12.06
N GLN A 392 -37.02 -10.19 12.97
CA GLN A 392 -36.84 -10.35 14.43
C GLN A 392 -37.32 -11.71 14.96
N ARG A 393 -37.96 -12.54 14.12
CA ARG A 393 -38.53 -13.83 14.53
C ARG A 393 -37.44 -14.78 15.03
N ARG A 394 -37.72 -15.47 16.15
CA ARG A 394 -36.76 -16.34 16.87
C ARG A 394 -37.06 -17.84 16.73
N SER A 395 -38.03 -18.22 15.89
CA SER A 395 -38.36 -19.62 15.65
C SER A 395 -37.14 -20.38 15.12
N ARG A 396 -36.95 -21.63 15.57
CA ARG A 396 -35.77 -22.45 15.25
C ARG A 396 -35.53 -22.60 13.73
N PRO A 397 -36.55 -22.80 12.86
CA PRO A 397 -36.37 -22.88 11.41
C PRO A 397 -35.79 -21.61 10.76
N LEU A 398 -35.98 -20.43 11.35
CA LEU A 398 -35.43 -19.17 10.84
C LEU A 398 -34.12 -18.80 11.56
N ALA A 399 -34.05 -19.06 12.86
CA ALA A 399 -32.90 -18.74 13.69
C ALA A 399 -31.67 -19.59 13.33
N ARG A 400 -31.84 -20.88 12.99
CA ARG A 400 -30.73 -21.77 12.63
C ARG A 400 -30.02 -21.34 11.35
N PRO A 401 -30.70 -21.16 10.20
CA PRO A 401 -30.08 -20.61 8.99
C PRO A 401 -29.39 -19.26 9.23
N ARG A 402 -30.04 -18.35 9.97
CA ARG A 402 -29.46 -17.04 10.33
C ARG A 402 -28.15 -17.19 11.12
N GLN A 403 -28.11 -18.08 12.10
CA GLN A 403 -26.91 -18.36 12.89
C GLN A 403 -25.78 -18.94 12.02
N ILE A 404 -26.12 -19.84 11.09
CA ILE A 404 -25.16 -20.41 10.12
C ILE A 404 -24.60 -19.30 9.21
N ALA A 405 -25.45 -18.41 8.70
CA ALA A 405 -25.02 -17.26 7.89
C ALA A 405 -24.07 -16.33 8.66
N MET A 406 -24.35 -16.03 9.93
CA MET A 406 -23.46 -15.25 10.80
C MET A 406 -22.12 -15.96 11.07
N PHE A 407 -22.16 -17.28 11.28
CA PHE A 407 -20.96 -18.11 11.47
C PHE A 407 -20.08 -18.12 10.23
N LEU A 408 -20.66 -18.33 9.05
CA LEU A 408 -19.95 -18.29 7.78
C LEU A 408 -19.41 -16.88 7.51
N ALA A 409 -20.20 -15.83 7.79
CA ALA A 409 -19.75 -14.45 7.65
C ALA A 409 -18.54 -14.14 8.53
N LYS A 410 -18.50 -14.67 9.75
CA LYS A 410 -17.34 -14.50 10.64
C LYS A 410 -16.11 -15.29 10.18
N LYS A 411 -16.27 -16.46 9.57
CA LYS A 411 -15.16 -17.31 9.12
C LYS A 411 -14.61 -16.96 7.74
N MET A 412 -15.47 -16.50 6.82
CA MET A 412 -15.14 -16.33 5.40
C MET A 412 -15.00 -14.88 4.97
N THR A 413 -15.22 -13.91 5.87
CA THR A 413 -15.08 -12.48 5.56
C THR A 413 -14.18 -11.79 6.59
N SER A 414 -13.59 -10.65 6.22
CA SER A 414 -12.77 -9.80 7.10
C SER A 414 -13.60 -8.87 7.99
N ARG A 415 -14.94 -8.98 8.00
CA ARG A 415 -15.84 -8.08 8.74
C ARG A 415 -15.77 -8.30 10.25
N SER A 416 -15.83 -7.19 10.98
CA SER A 416 -15.92 -7.20 12.43
C SER A 416 -17.30 -7.69 12.90
N LEU A 417 -17.39 -8.19 14.14
CA LEU A 417 -18.67 -8.65 14.72
C LEU A 417 -19.76 -7.56 14.71
N PRO A 418 -19.46 -6.27 15.01
CA PRO A 418 -20.44 -5.20 14.88
C PRO A 418 -20.88 -4.92 13.44
N GLU A 419 -19.98 -5.05 12.45
CA GLU A 419 -20.33 -4.89 11.03
C GLU A 419 -21.21 -6.04 10.52
N ILE A 420 -20.93 -7.27 10.95
CA ILE A 420 -21.79 -8.43 10.66
C ILE A 420 -23.17 -8.18 11.28
N GLY A 421 -23.24 -7.80 12.55
CA GLY A 421 -24.52 -7.49 13.22
C GLY A 421 -25.36 -6.45 12.48
N ARG A 422 -24.73 -5.36 12.01
CA ARG A 422 -25.38 -4.33 11.16
C ARG A 422 -26.02 -4.92 9.90
N ARG A 423 -25.33 -5.83 9.22
CA ARG A 423 -25.83 -6.49 8.00
C ARG A 423 -26.96 -7.50 8.24
N PHE A 424 -27.17 -7.95 9.48
CA PHE A 424 -28.27 -8.83 9.85
C PHE A 424 -29.37 -8.08 10.62
N ALA A 425 -29.88 -6.98 10.04
CA ALA A 425 -30.92 -6.11 10.60
C ALA A 425 -30.52 -5.41 11.91
N ASN A 426 -29.33 -4.78 11.93
CA ASN A 426 -28.83 -3.99 13.07
C ASN A 426 -28.84 -4.75 14.40
N ARG A 427 -28.50 -6.04 14.37
CA ARG A 427 -28.37 -6.86 15.57
C ARG A 427 -27.06 -6.55 16.31
N ASP A 428 -27.11 -6.66 17.63
CA ASP A 428 -25.95 -6.46 18.48
C ASP A 428 -24.83 -7.47 18.18
N HIS A 429 -23.60 -7.02 18.34
CA HIS A 429 -22.40 -7.85 18.19
C HIS A 429 -22.43 -9.10 19.09
N THR A 430 -23.07 -9.02 20.26
CA THR A 430 -23.29 -10.16 21.18
C THR A 430 -24.14 -11.27 20.57
N THR A 431 -25.12 -10.92 19.73
CA THR A 431 -25.95 -11.89 18.99
C THR A 431 -25.11 -12.68 18.00
N VAL A 432 -24.17 -12.01 17.32
CA VAL A 432 -23.24 -12.67 16.39
C VAL A 432 -22.29 -13.61 17.15
N ILE A 433 -21.77 -13.19 18.30
CA ILE A 433 -20.93 -14.04 19.16
C ILE A 433 -21.68 -15.31 19.57
N HIS A 434 -22.93 -15.16 20.04
CA HIS A 434 -23.76 -16.29 20.44
C HIS A 434 -24.04 -17.23 19.26
N ALA A 435 -24.35 -16.70 18.08
CA ALA A 435 -24.55 -17.48 16.87
C ALA A 435 -23.30 -18.31 16.50
N VAL A 436 -22.12 -17.68 16.49
CA VAL A 436 -20.85 -18.33 16.19
C VAL A 436 -20.58 -19.47 17.18
N LYS A 437 -20.67 -19.22 18.50
CA LYS A 437 -20.46 -20.25 19.52
C LYS A 437 -21.44 -21.42 19.38
N THR A 438 -22.71 -21.12 19.11
CA THR A 438 -23.76 -22.13 18.97
C THR A 438 -23.50 -23.04 17.77
N ILE A 439 -23.16 -22.49 16.61
CA ILE A 439 -22.90 -23.28 15.40
C ILE A 439 -21.58 -24.06 15.51
N THR A 440 -20.53 -23.49 16.13
CA THR A 440 -19.30 -24.24 16.40
C THR A 440 -19.59 -25.49 17.22
N ARG A 441 -20.28 -25.36 18.36
CA ARG A 441 -20.64 -26.50 19.22
C ARG A 441 -21.49 -27.54 18.50
N LEU A 442 -22.47 -27.10 17.72
CA LEU A 442 -23.34 -28.04 16.97
C LEU A 442 -22.59 -28.76 15.86
N SER A 443 -21.65 -28.08 15.18
CA SER A 443 -20.84 -28.71 14.13
C SER A 443 -19.88 -29.79 14.65
N GLU A 444 -19.61 -29.80 15.96
CA GLU A 444 -18.81 -30.84 16.63
C GLU A 444 -19.66 -32.02 17.10
N GLN A 445 -20.96 -31.80 17.34
CA GLN A 445 -21.88 -32.77 17.93
C GLN A 445 -22.83 -33.43 16.91
N ASP A 446 -23.03 -32.80 15.76
CA ASP A 446 -24.02 -33.18 14.75
C ASP A 446 -23.36 -33.24 13.36
N ASP A 447 -23.22 -34.47 12.83
CA ASP A 447 -22.60 -34.73 11.54
C ASP A 447 -23.42 -34.18 10.37
N GLU A 448 -24.74 -34.09 10.49
CA GLU A 448 -25.62 -33.51 9.47
C GLU A 448 -25.39 -32.00 9.38
N MET A 449 -25.29 -31.32 10.53
CA MET A 449 -24.94 -29.91 10.60
C MET A 449 -23.55 -29.64 9.98
N LYS A 450 -22.57 -30.50 10.26
CA LYS A 450 -21.22 -30.39 9.70
C LYS A 450 -21.22 -30.56 8.18
N LYS A 451 -21.99 -31.51 7.66
CA LYS A 451 -22.18 -31.73 6.22
C LYS A 451 -22.82 -30.51 5.55
N ASN A 452 -23.89 -29.97 6.12
CA ASN A 452 -24.57 -28.78 5.61
C ASN A 452 -23.65 -27.56 5.56
N ILE A 453 -22.84 -27.33 6.60
CA ILE A 453 -21.84 -26.24 6.62
C ILE A 453 -20.79 -26.40 5.52
N ASN A 454 -20.31 -27.62 5.28
CA ASN A 454 -19.31 -27.87 4.25
C ASN A 454 -19.89 -27.71 2.83
N GLN A 455 -21.13 -28.15 2.60
CA GLN A 455 -21.82 -27.93 1.33
C GLN A 455 -22.04 -26.44 1.06
N LEU A 456 -22.46 -25.67 2.07
CA LEU A 456 -22.59 -24.21 1.98
C LEU A 456 -21.24 -23.53 1.66
N LYS A 457 -20.14 -24.00 2.25
CA LYS A 457 -18.80 -23.48 1.91
C LYS A 457 -18.43 -23.79 0.46
N GLY A 458 -18.74 -24.98 -0.04
CA GLY A 458 -18.54 -25.36 -1.44
C GLY A 458 -19.28 -24.40 -2.37
N LEU A 459 -20.58 -24.20 -2.15
CA LEU A 459 -21.42 -23.28 -2.94
C LEU A 459 -20.92 -21.82 -2.92
N LEU A 460 -20.38 -21.37 -1.78
CA LEU A 460 -19.83 -20.02 -1.66
C LEU A 460 -18.53 -19.82 -2.45
N LEU A 461 -17.80 -20.91 -2.69
CA LEU A 461 -16.53 -20.93 -3.42
C LEU A 461 -16.69 -21.30 -4.89
N GLU A 462 -17.73 -22.03 -5.29
CA GLU A 462 -17.92 -22.55 -6.67
C GLU A 462 -18.61 -21.57 -7.64
N GLN A 463 -19.26 -20.52 -7.16
CA GLN A 463 -19.71 -19.36 -7.98
C GLN A 463 -18.91 -18.10 -7.68
#